data_AF-A0A356RE88-F1
#
_entry.id   AF-A0A356RE88-F1
#
_cell.length_a   1.000
_cell.length_b   1.000
_cell.length_c   1.000
_cell.angle_alpha   90.00
_cell.angle_beta   90.00
_cell.angle_gamma   90.00
#
_symmetry.space_group_name_H-M   'P 1'
#
loop_
_entity.id
_entity.type
_entity.pdbx_description
1 polymer ?
#
loop_
_entity_poly.entity_id
_entity_poly.type
_entity_poly.pdbx_seq_one_letter_code
_entity_poly.pdbx_strand_id
1 'polypeptide(L)'
;MQLFHTQADLVSAEAQSEVIKQQIAGVDKELDRLRNLGPELDELRRQVTADEKNYINYLTKVGKTPPQDYQIQVGDQLDIKFFFNPELNETVLVRPDGRIALQLVGEITVVGHTVEQIRAILIKTYSGQLKNPEVAVLLRSTNVPGEDSGTTAAEGNFGGK
;
A
#
# COMPACT_ATOMS: atom_id res chain seq x y z
N MET A 1 44.52 -41.99 -44.45
CA MET A 1 44.21 -41.22 -43.22
C MET A 1 42.83 -40.55 -43.29
N GLN A 2 41.75 -41.29 -43.60
CA GLN A 2 40.40 -40.69 -43.77
C GLN A 2 39.34 -41.25 -42.81
N LEU A 3 39.65 -42.28 -42.01
CA LEU A 3 38.70 -42.92 -41.09
C LEU A 3 38.60 -42.26 -39.70
N PHE A 4 39.57 -41.42 -39.31
CA PHE A 4 39.54 -40.75 -37.99
C PHE A 4 38.82 -39.39 -38.00
N HIS A 5 38.70 -38.73 -39.16
CA HIS A 5 38.02 -37.44 -39.27
C HIS A 5 36.49 -37.60 -39.13
N THR A 6 35.93 -38.63 -39.75
CA THR A 6 34.49 -38.93 -39.72
C THR A 6 33.98 -39.28 -38.31
N GLN A 7 34.77 -39.98 -37.50
CA GLN A 7 34.33 -40.33 -36.14
C GLN A 7 34.31 -39.11 -35.21
N ALA A 8 35.26 -38.17 -35.36
CA ALA A 8 35.30 -36.93 -34.59
C ALA A 8 34.15 -35.98 -34.95
N ASP A 9 33.84 -35.88 -36.25
CA ASP A 9 32.71 -35.07 -36.74
C ASP A 9 31.35 -35.62 -36.28
N LEU A 10 31.19 -36.95 -36.23
CA LEU A 10 30.00 -37.61 -35.70
C LEU A 10 29.78 -37.32 -34.20
N VAL A 11 30.85 -37.43 -33.40
CA VAL A 11 30.79 -37.13 -31.95
C VAL A 11 30.50 -35.64 -31.70
N SER A 12 31.02 -34.75 -32.55
CA SER A 12 30.72 -33.32 -32.48
C SER A 12 29.26 -33.01 -32.84
N ALA A 13 28.71 -33.66 -33.86
CA ALA A 13 27.31 -33.52 -34.26
C ALA A 13 26.34 -34.06 -33.20
N GLU A 14 26.66 -35.17 -32.53
CA GLU A 14 25.88 -35.69 -31.41
C GLU A 14 25.90 -34.75 -30.21
N ALA A 15 27.06 -34.19 -29.87
CA ALA A 15 27.17 -33.17 -28.82
C ALA A 15 26.34 -31.91 -29.16
N GLN A 16 26.34 -31.45 -30.42
CA GLN A 16 25.49 -30.35 -30.87
C GLN A 16 24.00 -30.69 -30.79
N SER A 17 23.61 -31.92 -31.12
CA SER A 17 22.22 -32.40 -31.01
C SER A 17 21.73 -32.38 -29.56
N GLU A 18 22.54 -32.81 -28.61
CA GLU A 18 22.20 -32.76 -27.18
C GLU A 18 22.07 -31.32 -26.64
N VAL A 19 22.94 -30.41 -27.09
CA VAL A 19 22.83 -28.98 -26.74
C VAL A 19 21.53 -28.38 -27.30
N ILE A 20 21.16 -28.70 -28.54
CA ILE A 20 19.91 -28.22 -29.15
C ILE A 20 18.69 -28.77 -28.40
N LYS A 21 18.70 -30.05 -28.00
CA LYS A 21 17.62 -30.64 -27.18
C LYS A 21 17.48 -29.96 -25.82
N GLN A 22 18.60 -29.64 -25.17
CA GLN A 22 18.60 -28.89 -23.90
C GLN A 22 18.06 -27.48 -24.09
N GLN A 23 18.42 -26.80 -25.18
CA GLN A 23 17.91 -25.47 -25.50
C GLN A 23 16.40 -25.49 -25.77
N ILE A 24 15.89 -26.46 -26.53
CA ILE A 24 14.45 -26.63 -26.79
C ILE A 24 13.69 -26.89 -25.48
N ALA A 25 14.19 -27.78 -24.62
CA ALA A 25 13.58 -28.04 -23.31
C ALA A 25 13.58 -26.79 -22.41
N GLY A 26 14.59 -25.93 -22.52
CA GLY A 26 14.61 -24.62 -21.85
C GLY A 26 13.56 -23.66 -22.40
N VAL A 27 13.40 -23.62 -23.73
CA VAL A 27 12.38 -22.81 -24.41
C VAL A 27 10.97 -23.28 -24.05
N ASP A 28 10.70 -24.58 -24.01
CA ASP A 28 9.38 -25.12 -23.66
C ASP A 28 8.98 -24.77 -22.22
N LYS A 29 9.92 -24.87 -21.27
CA LYS A 29 9.70 -24.44 -19.88
C LYS A 29 9.38 -22.96 -19.78
N GLU A 30 10.08 -22.12 -20.55
CA GLU A 30 9.80 -20.68 -20.59
C GLU A 30 8.45 -20.39 -21.27
N LEU A 31 8.10 -21.16 -22.30
CA LEU A 31 6.80 -21.05 -22.97
C LEU A 31 5.65 -21.38 -22.01
N ASP A 32 5.80 -22.42 -21.20
CA ASP A 32 4.84 -22.80 -20.17
C ASP A 32 4.75 -21.74 -19.07
N ARG A 33 5.89 -21.16 -18.67
CA ARG A 33 5.93 -20.03 -17.72
C ARG A 33 5.18 -18.82 -18.26
N LEU A 34 5.40 -18.44 -19.52
CA LEU A 34 4.72 -17.31 -20.15
C LEU A 34 3.22 -17.54 -20.33
N ARG A 35 2.80 -18.78 -20.63
CA ARG A 35 1.37 -19.16 -20.70
C ARG A 35 0.68 -19.03 -19.34
N ASN A 36 1.37 -19.37 -18.26
CA ASN A 36 0.86 -19.27 -16.90
C ASN A 36 0.85 -17.83 -16.35
N LEU A 37 1.54 -16.89 -17.00
CA LEU A 37 1.59 -15.48 -16.60
C LEU A 37 0.34 -14.68 -17.00
N GLY A 38 -0.36 -15.11 -18.06
CA GLY A 38 -1.63 -14.51 -18.51
C GLY A 38 -2.70 -14.43 -17.40
N PRO A 39 -3.06 -15.55 -16.75
CA PRO A 39 -4.05 -15.53 -15.68
C PRO A 39 -3.61 -14.73 -14.44
N GLU A 40 -2.31 -14.69 -14.11
CA GLU A 40 -1.76 -13.89 -13.00
C GLU A 40 -1.91 -12.38 -13.26
N LEU A 41 -1.66 -11.95 -14.50
CA LEU A 41 -1.91 -10.56 -14.94
C LEU A 41 -3.39 -10.19 -14.91
N ASP A 42 -4.27 -11.11 -15.30
CA ASP A 42 -5.72 -10.90 -15.25
C ASP A 42 -6.23 -10.80 -13.80
N GLU A 43 -5.68 -11.58 -12.88
CA GLU A 43 -5.96 -11.50 -11.45
C GLU A 43 -5.49 -10.16 -10.86
N LEU A 44 -4.25 -9.74 -11.19
CA LEU A 44 -3.71 -8.46 -10.74
C LEU A 44 -4.55 -7.28 -11.29
N ARG A 45 -4.97 -7.32 -12.56
CA ARG A 45 -5.86 -6.31 -13.15
C ARG A 45 -7.22 -6.24 -12.44
N ARG A 46 -7.80 -7.40 -12.09
CA ARG A 46 -9.06 -7.46 -11.32
C ARG A 46 -8.88 -6.88 -9.93
N GLN A 47 -7.76 -7.17 -9.26
CA GLN A 47 -7.44 -6.63 -7.95
C GLN A 47 -7.26 -5.12 -8.00
N VAL A 48 -6.47 -4.60 -8.95
CA VAL A 48 -6.29 -3.16 -9.17
C VAL A 48 -7.64 -2.49 -9.42
N THR A 49 -8.49 -3.06 -10.26
CA THR A 49 -9.84 -2.51 -10.55
C THR A 49 -10.74 -2.51 -9.31
N ALA A 50 -10.64 -3.52 -8.44
CA ALA A 50 -11.40 -3.59 -7.20
C ALA A 50 -10.92 -2.55 -6.18
N ASP A 51 -9.61 -2.39 -6.04
CA ASP A 51 -9.00 -1.38 -5.18
C ASP A 51 -9.30 0.04 -5.67
N GLU A 52 -9.28 0.28 -6.99
CA GLU A 52 -9.72 1.53 -7.59
C GLU A 52 -11.18 1.85 -7.24
N LYS A 53 -12.08 0.87 -7.34
CA LYS A 53 -13.50 1.06 -6.95
C LYS A 53 -13.66 1.36 -5.47
N ASN A 54 -12.91 0.67 -4.61
CA ASN A 54 -12.90 0.92 -3.17
C ASN A 54 -12.39 2.34 -2.86
N TYR A 55 -11.33 2.77 -3.55
CA TYR A 55 -10.73 4.10 -3.42
C TYR A 55 -11.65 5.21 -3.96
N ILE A 56 -12.34 4.98 -5.09
CA ILE A 56 -13.35 5.89 -5.65
C ILE A 56 -14.55 6.01 -4.70
N ASN A 57 -14.99 4.90 -4.09
CA ASN A 57 -16.08 4.93 -3.11
C ASN A 57 -15.67 5.67 -1.83
N TYR A 58 -14.42 5.50 -1.39
CA TYR A 58 -13.83 6.30 -0.31
C TYR A 58 -13.82 7.78 -0.68
N LEU A 59 -13.25 8.15 -1.83
CA LEU A 59 -13.25 9.50 -2.38
C LEU A 59 -14.64 10.15 -2.45
N THR A 60 -15.64 9.39 -2.88
CA THR A 60 -17.03 9.83 -2.98
C THR A 60 -17.65 10.06 -1.60
N LYS A 61 -17.27 9.24 -0.61
CA LYS A 61 -17.80 9.32 0.76
C LYS A 61 -17.09 10.37 1.63
N VAL A 62 -15.79 10.58 1.44
CA VAL A 62 -14.97 11.54 2.20
C VAL A 62 -14.69 12.85 1.46
N GLY A 63 -15.11 12.97 0.20
CA GLY A 63 -15.01 14.19 -0.60
C GLY A 63 -13.60 14.54 -1.11
N LYS A 64 -12.55 13.88 -0.60
CA LYS A 64 -11.15 13.88 -1.09
C LYS A 64 -10.39 12.78 -0.37
N THR A 65 -9.53 12.05 -1.07
CA THR A 65 -8.49 11.27 -0.39
C THR A 65 -7.67 12.26 0.40
N PRO A 66 -7.37 12.03 1.70
CA PRO A 66 -6.26 12.75 2.30
C PRO A 66 -5.08 12.52 1.36
N PRO A 67 -4.49 13.58 0.77
CA PRO A 67 -3.32 13.41 -0.07
C PRO A 67 -2.32 12.48 0.65
N GLN A 68 -1.45 11.75 -0.05
CA GLN A 68 -0.34 11.09 0.67
C GLN A 68 0.46 12.09 1.54
N ASP A 69 0.33 13.38 1.22
CA ASP A 69 0.84 14.54 1.95
C ASP A 69 -0.18 15.17 2.92
N TYR A 70 -1.24 14.47 3.34
CA TYR A 70 -2.19 15.00 4.31
C TYR A 70 -1.46 15.27 5.62
N GLN A 71 -1.45 16.54 5.98
CA GLN A 71 -0.88 17.01 7.21
C GLN A 71 -1.98 17.08 8.26
N ILE A 72 -1.68 16.49 9.42
CA ILE A 72 -2.58 16.50 10.56
C ILE A 72 -2.90 17.94 10.96
N GLN A 73 -4.19 18.18 11.24
CA GLN A 73 -4.74 19.46 11.64
C GLN A 73 -5.32 19.42 13.05
N VAL A 74 -5.58 20.61 13.59
CA VAL A 74 -6.24 20.77 14.89
C VAL A 74 -7.66 20.21 14.84
N GLY A 75 -8.02 19.40 15.83
CA GLY A 75 -9.32 18.73 15.91
C GLY A 75 -9.38 17.37 15.24
N ASP A 76 -8.31 16.92 14.59
CA ASP A 76 -8.23 15.55 14.08
C ASP A 76 -8.17 14.54 15.23
N GLN A 77 -8.72 13.35 15.00
CA GLN A 77 -8.63 12.24 15.93
C GLN A 77 -7.69 11.17 15.39
N LEU A 78 -6.67 10.82 16.18
CA LEU A 78 -5.67 9.82 15.87
C LEU A 78 -5.84 8.61 16.79
N ASP A 79 -5.72 7.41 16.23
CA ASP A 79 -5.63 6.17 16.99
C ASP A 79 -4.19 5.66 16.92
N ILE A 80 -3.55 5.56 18.09
CA ILE A 80 -2.16 5.12 18.23
C ILE A 80 -2.17 3.69 18.73
N LYS A 81 -1.59 2.78 17.94
CA LYS A 81 -1.50 1.35 18.26
C LYS A 81 -0.05 0.93 18.39
N PHE A 82 0.30 0.31 19.50
CA PHE A 82 1.57 -0.32 19.76
C PHE A 82 1.42 -1.83 19.60
N PHE A 83 2.17 -2.42 18.68
CA PHE A 83 2.01 -3.84 18.33
C PHE A 83 2.38 -4.76 19.50
N PHE A 84 3.48 -4.46 20.19
CA PHE A 84 3.97 -5.26 21.32
C PHE A 84 3.43 -4.81 22.69
N ASN A 85 2.81 -3.63 22.76
CA ASN A 85 2.35 -3.00 24.01
C ASN A 85 0.91 -2.50 23.89
N PRO A 86 -0.07 -3.39 23.68
CA PRO A 86 -1.46 -2.99 23.44
C PRO A 86 -2.09 -2.21 24.61
N GLU A 87 -1.52 -2.30 25.81
CA GLU A 87 -1.89 -1.51 26.98
C GLU A 87 -1.65 0.01 26.81
N LEU A 88 -0.76 0.40 25.90
CA LEU A 88 -0.49 1.80 25.55
C LEU A 88 -1.36 2.29 24.39
N ASN A 89 -2.25 1.45 23.85
CA ASN A 89 -3.12 1.84 22.75
C ASN A 89 -4.11 2.90 23.22
N GLU A 90 -4.07 4.05 22.58
CA GLU A 90 -4.94 5.17 22.94
C GLU A 90 -5.42 5.94 21.72
N THR A 91 -6.65 6.45 21.82
CA THR A 91 -7.22 7.34 20.83
C THR A 91 -7.13 8.76 21.35
N VAL A 92 -6.43 9.62 20.62
CA VAL A 92 -6.09 10.99 21.02
C VAL A 92 -6.68 12.01 20.06
N LEU A 93 -7.06 13.16 20.60
CA LEU A 93 -7.51 14.32 19.85
C LEU A 93 -6.36 15.30 19.71
N VAL A 94 -6.16 15.85 18.51
CA VAL A 94 -5.20 16.93 18.28
C VAL A 94 -5.73 18.22 18.90
N ARG A 95 -5.04 18.68 19.94
CA ARG A 95 -5.43 19.85 20.72
C ARG A 95 -5.28 21.16 19.92
N PRO A 96 -5.91 22.27 20.36
CA PRO A 96 -5.77 23.59 19.72
C PRO A 96 -4.35 24.15 19.64
N ASP A 97 -3.44 23.67 20.50
CA ASP A 97 -2.01 23.97 20.47
C ASP A 97 -1.21 23.14 19.44
N GLY A 98 -1.89 22.24 18.73
CA GLY A 98 -1.34 21.36 17.72
C GLY A 98 -0.59 20.14 18.26
N ARG A 99 -0.82 19.80 19.53
CA ARG A 99 -0.17 18.68 20.21
C ARG A 99 -1.14 17.55 20.55
N ILE A 100 -0.57 16.37 20.75
CA ILE A 100 -1.24 15.23 21.40
C ILE A 100 -0.52 14.89 22.69
N ALA A 101 -1.26 14.40 23.68
CA ALA A 101 -0.69 13.88 24.92
C ALA A 101 -0.72 12.36 24.87
N LEU A 102 0.43 11.74 25.12
CA LEU A 102 0.59 10.29 25.14
C LEU A 102 1.27 9.81 26.41
N GLN A 103 0.99 8.57 26.79
CA GLN A 103 1.58 7.95 27.98
C GLN A 103 3.10 7.78 27.81
N LEU A 104 3.86 7.89 28.91
CA LEU A 104 5.34 7.75 28.99
C LEU A 104 6.17 8.86 28.33
N VAL A 105 5.66 9.48 27.26
CA VAL A 105 6.41 10.48 26.47
C VAL A 105 5.86 11.90 26.59
N GLY A 106 4.65 12.06 27.13
CA GLY A 106 4.04 13.37 27.35
C GLY A 106 3.49 13.99 26.08
N GLU A 107 3.78 15.27 25.85
CA GLU A 107 3.22 16.02 24.72
C GLU A 107 4.10 15.97 23.47
N ILE A 108 3.48 15.67 22.32
CA ILE A 108 4.15 15.62 21.02
C ILE A 108 3.44 16.55 20.03
N THR A 109 4.22 17.32 19.29
CA THR A 109 3.69 18.19 18.22
C THR A 109 3.41 17.34 16.98
N VAL A 110 2.18 17.41 16.47
CA VAL A 110 1.73 16.59 15.33
C VAL A 110 1.16 17.42 14.19
N VAL A 111 0.75 18.66 14.44
CA VAL A 111 0.24 19.54 13.38
C VAL A 111 1.30 19.79 12.32
N GLY A 112 0.89 19.80 11.05
CA GLY A 112 1.78 19.99 9.92
C GLY A 112 2.60 18.74 9.54
N HIS A 113 2.49 17.66 10.30
CA HIS A 113 3.18 16.40 10.02
C HIS A 113 2.24 15.40 9.35
N THR A 114 2.81 14.54 8.50
CA THR A 114 2.09 13.39 7.95
C THR A 114 2.04 12.25 8.96
N VAL A 115 1.15 11.28 8.74
CA VAL A 115 1.03 10.07 9.58
C VAL A 115 2.36 9.32 9.70
N GLU A 116 3.11 9.19 8.60
CA GLU A 116 4.43 8.54 8.60
C GLU A 116 5.48 9.32 9.40
N GLN A 117 5.46 10.66 9.31
CA GLN A 117 6.37 11.50 10.10
C GLN A 117 6.06 11.38 11.60
N ILE A 118 4.78 11.41 11.97
CA ILE A 118 4.35 11.22 13.37
C ILE A 118 4.78 9.84 13.86
N ARG A 119 4.58 8.79 13.07
CA ARG A 119 5.04 7.43 13.39
C ARG A 119 6.55 7.40 13.66
N ALA A 120 7.36 8.02 12.80
CA ALA A 120 8.81 8.09 13.00
C ALA A 120 9.20 8.85 14.28
N ILE A 121 8.52 9.95 14.59
CA ILE A 121 8.70 10.72 15.82
C ILE A 121 8.35 9.86 17.05
N LEU A 122 7.23 9.12 17.00
CA LEU A 122 6.80 8.24 18.08
C LEU A 122 7.81 7.12 18.32
N ILE A 123 8.24 6.40 17.29
CA ILE A 123 9.25 5.34 17.40
C ILE A 123 10.52 5.88 18.05
N LYS A 124 10.99 7.08 17.63
CA LYS A 124 12.17 7.71 18.20
C LYS A 124 11.98 8.10 19.67
N THR A 125 10.83 8.65 20.02
CA THR A 125 10.54 9.15 21.38
C THR A 125 10.34 7.98 22.35
N TYR A 126 9.65 6.92 21.91
CA TYR A 126 9.43 5.72 22.72
C TYR A 126 10.64 4.79 22.80
N SER A 127 11.64 4.90 21.91
CA SER A 127 12.87 4.08 21.98
C SER A 127 13.63 4.25 23.30
N GLY A 128 13.43 5.34 24.04
CA GLY A 128 14.00 5.53 25.37
C GLY A 128 13.26 4.80 26.49
N GLN A 129 12.01 4.39 26.26
CA GLN A 129 11.12 3.79 27.28
C GLN A 129 10.74 2.34 26.95
N LEU A 130 10.69 1.98 25.67
CA LEU A 130 10.27 0.68 25.15
C LEU A 130 11.40 0.03 24.36
N LYS A 131 11.51 -1.29 24.46
CA LYS A 131 12.44 -2.08 23.64
C LYS A 131 11.77 -2.42 22.31
N ASN A 132 12.32 -1.92 21.21
CA ASN A 132 11.80 -2.09 19.84
C ASN A 132 10.33 -1.61 19.69
N PRO A 133 10.05 -0.31 19.85
CA PRO A 133 8.69 0.21 19.70
C PRO A 133 8.22 0.06 18.25
N GLU A 134 7.17 -0.72 18.04
CA GLU A 134 6.47 -0.80 16.75
C GLU A 134 5.09 -0.16 16.87
N VAL A 135 4.93 0.97 16.17
CA VAL A 135 3.77 1.87 16.29
C VAL A 135 3.07 2.00 14.95
N ALA A 136 1.74 1.93 14.98
CA ALA A 136 0.85 2.31 13.89
C ALA A 136 0.03 3.53 14.31
N VAL A 137 -0.13 4.48 13.38
CA VAL A 137 -0.89 5.72 13.58
C VAL A 137 -2.02 5.72 12.56
N LEU A 138 -3.27 5.82 13.03
CA LEU A 138 -4.45 5.80 12.17
C LEU A 138 -5.24 7.08 12.33
N LEU A 139 -5.64 7.69 11.21
CA LEU A 139 -6.52 8.85 11.19
C LEU A 139 -7.98 8.38 11.27
N ARG A 140 -8.67 8.69 12.38
CA ARG A 140 -10.04 8.23 12.66
C ARG A 140 -11.10 9.20 12.16
N SER A 141 -10.88 10.49 12.35
CA SER A 141 -11.81 11.54 11.94
C SER A 141 -11.01 12.79 11.63
N THR A 142 -11.36 13.42 10.53
CA THR A 142 -10.76 14.69 10.12
C THR A 142 -11.71 15.82 10.46
N ASN A 143 -11.20 16.88 11.06
CA ASN A 143 -11.95 18.13 11.21
C ASN A 143 -11.65 19.01 10.00
N VAL A 144 -12.12 18.61 8.82
CA VAL A 144 -12.15 19.50 7.66
C VAL A 144 -13.46 20.30 7.78
N PRO A 145 -13.42 21.62 8.04
CA PRO A 145 -14.62 22.45 8.01
C PRO A 145 -15.21 22.35 6.61
N GLY A 146 -16.46 21.91 6.51
CA GLY A 146 -17.07 21.44 5.28
C GLY A 146 -17.05 22.42 4.11
N GLU A 147 -16.89 21.88 2.91
CA GLU A 147 -17.81 22.27 1.85
C GLU A 147 -19.10 21.47 2.09
N ASP A 148 -20.18 22.21 2.29
CA ASP A 148 -21.48 21.86 2.87
C ASP A 148 -22.01 20.42 2.73
N SER A 149 -22.43 19.93 3.89
CA SER A 149 -23.55 19.01 4.04
C SER A 149 -24.84 19.72 3.56
N GLY A 150 -25.14 19.65 2.26
CA GLY A 150 -26.24 20.43 1.69
C GLY A 150 -26.76 20.03 0.31
N THR A 151 -26.73 18.76 -0.11
CA THR A 151 -27.60 18.33 -1.22
C THR A 151 -28.95 17.92 -0.65
N THR A 152 -29.79 18.94 -0.44
CA THR A 152 -31.23 18.82 -0.27
C THR A 152 -31.80 17.99 -1.41
N ALA A 153 -32.45 16.90 -1.05
CA ALA A 153 -33.34 16.16 -1.93
C ALA A 153 -34.53 17.04 -2.35
N ALA A 154 -35.06 16.76 -3.53
CA ALA A 154 -36.40 17.10 -4.01
C ALA A 154 -36.66 18.54 -4.51
N GLU A 155 -36.44 18.74 -5.81
CA GLU A 155 -37.40 19.50 -6.63
C GLU A 155 -37.92 18.59 -7.75
N GLY A 156 -38.93 17.80 -7.42
CA GLY A 156 -39.89 17.33 -8.41
C GLY A 156 -40.88 18.46 -8.67
N ASN A 157 -40.74 19.16 -9.80
CA ASN A 157 -41.85 19.89 -10.42
C ASN A 157 -41.54 20.22 -11.90
N PHE A 158 -41.60 19.23 -12.78
CA PHE A 158 -41.69 19.50 -14.22
C PHE A 158 -43.16 19.61 -14.64
N GLY A 159 -43.62 20.86 -14.61
CA GLY A 159 -44.49 21.47 -15.62
C GLY A 159 -45.74 20.72 -16.04
N GLY A 160 -46.86 21.04 -15.39
CA GLY A 160 -48.14 21.08 -16.09
C GLY A 160 -48.15 22.25 -17.08
N LYS A 161 -48.30 21.95 -18.37
CA LYS A 161 -49.27 22.56 -19.29
C LYS A 161 -49.29 21.79 -20.60
#